data_AF-A0A1X7LFK3-F1
#
_entry.id   AF-A0A1X7LFK3-F1
#
_cell.length_a   1.000
_cell.length_b   1.000
_cell.length_c   1.000
_cell.angle_alpha   90.00
_cell.angle_beta   90.00
_cell.angle_gamma   90.00
#
_symmetry.space_group_name_H-M   'P 1'
#
loop_
_entity.id
_entity.type
_entity.pdbx_description
1 polymer ?
#
loop_
_entity_poly.entity_id
_entity_poly.type
_entity_poly.pdbx_seq_one_letter_code
_entity_poly.pdbx_strand_id
1 'polypeptide(L)'
;MLRGYVETRYKAKSWKAERRACARIEATTMGLDIRFVVTNLGNGSAEHIYDVIYCARGQAENLIKMHKSQLASDRTSCRSAVANQVRLVLHTAAYWLMLTLREAVPKAHRLARAEFATLRLRLLKLGTRVIETVSRVRLAFAAPCPEAHLFRSIATTLQPAGP
;
A
#
# COMPACT_ATOMS: atom_id res chain seq x y z
N MET A 1 -20.71 -7.30 -19.29
CA MET A 1 -19.86 -8.31 -18.62
C MET A 1 -20.72 -8.93 -17.54
N LEU A 2 -20.90 -10.25 -17.55
CA LEU A 2 -21.68 -10.96 -16.53
C LEU A 2 -20.69 -11.66 -15.60
N ARG A 3 -20.80 -11.44 -14.29
CA ARG A 3 -19.97 -12.10 -13.29
C ARG A 3 -20.86 -12.89 -12.32
N GLY A 4 -20.53 -14.15 -12.10
CA GLY A 4 -21.20 -15.04 -11.16
C GLY A 4 -20.21 -15.74 -10.24
N TYR A 5 -20.71 -16.20 -9.10
CA TYR A 5 -19.95 -16.95 -8.12
C TYR A 5 -20.68 -18.25 -7.80
N VAL A 6 -19.94 -19.34 -7.69
CA VAL A 6 -20.46 -20.64 -7.28
C VAL A 6 -19.51 -21.28 -6.29
N GLU A 7 -20.03 -22.10 -5.40
CA GLU A 7 -19.23 -22.91 -4.51
C GLU A 7 -19.47 -24.39 -4.75
N THR A 8 -18.43 -25.17 -4.50
CA THR A 8 -18.48 -26.62 -4.52
C THR A 8 -17.54 -27.16 -3.45
N ARG A 9 -17.60 -28.47 -3.23
CA ARG A 9 -16.62 -29.19 -2.45
C ARG A 9 -15.74 -30.02 -3.38
N TYR A 10 -14.44 -30.00 -3.11
CA TYR A 10 -13.45 -30.64 -3.96
C TYR A 10 -12.38 -31.32 -3.11
N LYS A 11 -12.01 -32.55 -3.50
CA LYS A 11 -10.93 -33.32 -2.89
C LYS A 11 -9.94 -33.75 -3.97
N ALA A 12 -8.76 -33.14 -3.99
CA ALA A 12 -7.67 -33.66 -4.81
C ALA A 12 -7.21 -35.03 -4.28
N LYS A 13 -6.69 -35.89 -5.16
CA LYS A 13 -6.25 -37.25 -4.80
C LYS A 13 -5.24 -37.29 -3.64
N SER A 14 -4.36 -36.29 -3.54
CA SER A 14 -3.35 -36.18 -2.48
C SER A 14 -3.87 -35.58 -1.17
N TRP A 15 -5.11 -35.10 -1.11
CA TRP A 15 -5.66 -34.44 0.06
C TRP A 15 -6.32 -35.44 1.01
N LYS A 16 -6.04 -35.28 2.31
CA LYS A 16 -6.65 -36.11 3.37
C LYS A 16 -8.16 -35.89 3.49
N ALA A 17 -8.63 -34.68 3.22
CA ALA A 17 -10.04 -34.30 3.35
C ALA A 17 -10.50 -33.41 2.19
N GLU A 18 -11.80 -33.42 1.95
CA GLU A 18 -12.46 -32.53 1.01
C GLU A 18 -12.41 -31.08 1.53
N ARG A 19 -12.23 -30.13 0.62
CA ARG A 19 -12.16 -28.69 0.93
C ARG A 19 -13.20 -27.93 0.14
N ARG A 20 -13.59 -26.77 0.68
CA ARG A 20 -14.46 -25.83 -0.01
C ARG A 20 -13.69 -25.17 -1.14
N ALA A 21 -14.29 -25.11 -2.33
CA ALA A 21 -13.77 -24.43 -3.50
C ALA A 21 -14.80 -23.41 -3.99
N CYS A 22 -14.40 -22.14 -4.04
CA CYS A 22 -15.20 -21.04 -4.56
C CYS A 22 -14.73 -20.73 -5.98
N ALA A 23 -15.63 -20.64 -6.95
CA ALA A 23 -15.33 -20.28 -8.32
C ALA A 23 -15.94 -18.93 -8.65
N ARG A 24 -15.14 -18.06 -9.26
CA ARG A 24 -15.61 -16.86 -9.95
C ARG A 24 -15.66 -17.16 -11.44
N ILE A 25 -16.82 -16.95 -12.04
CA ILE A 25 -17.07 -17.14 -13.47
C ILE A 25 -17.36 -15.77 -14.06
N GLU A 26 -16.52 -15.32 -14.99
CA GLU A 26 -16.66 -14.04 -15.65
C GLU A 26 -16.79 -14.23 -17.17
N ALA A 27 -17.91 -13.79 -17.74
CA ALA A 27 -18.16 -13.85 -19.18
C ALA A 27 -17.74 -12.52 -19.84
N THR A 28 -16.79 -12.62 -20.76
CA THR A 28 -16.24 -11.51 -21.55
C THR A 28 -16.47 -11.74 -23.04
N THR A 29 -16.25 -10.70 -23.86
CA THR A 29 -16.27 -10.84 -25.33
C THR A 29 -15.16 -11.75 -25.86
N MET A 30 -14.14 -12.05 -25.06
CA MET A 30 -13.03 -12.95 -25.39
C MET A 30 -13.26 -14.39 -24.86
N GLY A 31 -14.41 -14.67 -24.24
CA GLY A 31 -14.73 -15.96 -23.66
C GLY A 31 -14.94 -15.93 -22.13
N LEU A 32 -14.95 -17.11 -21.52
CA LEU A 32 -15.16 -17.32 -20.09
C LEU A 32 -13.83 -17.34 -19.32
N ASP A 33 -13.68 -16.46 -18.33
CA ASP A 33 -12.59 -16.48 -17.35
C ASP A 33 -13.11 -17.10 -16.04
N ILE A 34 -12.72 -18.34 -15.80
CA ILE A 34 -13.12 -19.11 -14.60
C ILE A 34 -11.91 -19.27 -13.69
N ARG A 35 -12.03 -18.82 -12.44
CA ARG A 35 -10.97 -18.92 -11.43
C ARG A 35 -11.48 -19.55 -10.15
N PHE A 36 -10.68 -20.43 -9.58
CA PHE A 36 -11.02 -21.16 -8.36
C PHE A 36 -10.13 -20.75 -7.19
N VAL A 37 -10.73 -20.62 -6.01
CA VAL A 37 -10.07 -20.40 -4.72
C VAL A 37 -10.47 -21.53 -3.79
N VAL A 38 -9.50 -22.32 -3.34
CA VAL A 38 -9.71 -23.37 -2.35
C VAL A 38 -9.46 -22.77 -0.97
N THR A 39 -10.39 -22.99 -0.03
CA THR A 39 -10.33 -22.36 1.28
C THR A 39 -10.72 -23.32 2.41
N ASN A 40 -10.15 -23.07 3.59
CA ASN A 40 -10.55 -23.71 4.84
C ASN A 40 -11.56 -22.87 5.64
N LEU A 41 -11.92 -21.67 5.14
CA LEU A 41 -12.89 -20.80 5.77
C LEU A 41 -14.30 -21.38 5.62
N GLY A 42 -14.93 -21.71 6.75
CA GLY A 42 -16.25 -22.32 6.80
C GLY A 42 -17.41 -21.36 6.50
N ASN A 43 -17.20 -20.05 6.70
CA ASN A 43 -18.25 -19.04 6.63
C ASN A 43 -18.01 -18.05 5.48
N GLY A 44 -19.03 -17.24 5.16
CA GLY A 44 -19.00 -16.20 4.11
C GLY A 44 -19.35 -16.75 2.73
N SER A 45 -19.98 -15.94 1.88
CA SER A 45 -20.36 -16.32 0.50
C SER A 45 -19.14 -16.56 -0.40
N ALA A 46 -19.31 -17.31 -1.49
CA ALA A 46 -18.25 -17.49 -2.49
C ALA A 46 -17.73 -16.16 -3.06
N GLU A 47 -18.63 -15.19 -3.22
CA GLU A 47 -18.31 -13.81 -3.57
C GLU A 47 -17.41 -13.15 -2.53
N HIS A 48 -17.77 -13.19 -1.24
CA HIS A 48 -16.96 -12.60 -0.18
C HIS A 48 -15.56 -13.24 -0.08
N ILE A 49 -15.49 -14.57 -0.18
CA ILE A 49 -14.21 -15.30 -0.18
C ILE A 49 -13.31 -14.83 -1.33
N TYR A 50 -13.87 -14.65 -2.52
CA TYR A 50 -13.09 -14.26 -3.68
C TYR A 50 -12.75 -12.76 -3.66
N ASP A 51 -13.76 -11.89 -3.62
CA ASP A 51 -13.60 -10.45 -3.86
C ASP A 51 -13.01 -9.70 -2.65
N VAL A 52 -13.26 -10.16 -1.43
CA VAL A 52 -12.76 -9.48 -0.22
C VAL A 52 -11.49 -10.16 0.29
N ILE A 53 -11.53 -11.47 0.50
CA ILE A 53 -10.41 -12.17 1.15
C ILE A 53 -9.30 -12.50 0.17
N TYR A 54 -9.62 -13.18 -0.94
CA TYR A 54 -8.60 -13.58 -1.91
C TYR A 54 -8.01 -12.40 -2.67
N CYS A 55 -8.84 -11.47 -3.14
CA CYS A 55 -8.36 -10.29 -3.86
C CYS A 55 -7.53 -9.34 -3.00
N ALA A 56 -7.67 -9.35 -1.66
CA ALA A 56 -6.75 -8.62 -0.76
C ALA A 56 -5.29 -9.07 -0.91
N ARG A 57 -5.03 -10.34 -1.31
CA ARG A 57 -3.69 -10.81 -1.68
C ARG A 57 -3.13 -10.05 -2.87
N GLY A 58 -3.97 -9.78 -3.88
CA GLY A 58 -3.60 -8.96 -5.03
C GLY A 58 -3.25 -7.53 -4.63
N GLN A 59 -3.97 -6.97 -3.65
CA GLN A 59 -3.64 -5.66 -3.09
C GLN A 59 -2.29 -5.67 -2.36
N ALA A 60 -2.00 -6.71 -1.56
CA ALA A 60 -0.68 -6.85 -0.92
C ALA A 60 0.46 -6.89 -1.96
N GLU A 61 0.28 -7.61 -3.07
CA GLU A 61 1.25 -7.62 -4.17
C GLU A 61 1.42 -6.24 -4.81
N ASN A 62 0.33 -5.48 -4.99
CA ASN A 62 0.41 -4.10 -5.48
C ASN A 62 1.19 -3.18 -4.53
N LEU A 63 1.03 -3.36 -3.22
CA LEU A 63 1.81 -2.62 -2.20
C LEU A 63 3.30 -2.99 -2.26
N ILE A 64 3.62 -4.28 -2.43
CA ILE A 64 5.01 -4.74 -2.62
C ILE A 64 5.60 -4.15 -3.90
N LYS A 65 4.84 -4.13 -5.00
CA LYS A 65 5.27 -3.50 -6.25
C LYS A 65 5.52 -2.01 -6.08
N MET A 66 4.67 -1.30 -5.34
CA MET A 66 4.84 0.12 -5.03
C MET A 66 6.12 0.37 -4.21
N HIS A 67 6.39 -0.49 -3.21
CA HIS A 67 7.62 -0.44 -2.40
C HIS A 67 8.87 -0.61 -3.26
N LYS A 68 8.86 -1.54 -4.21
CA LYS A 68 9.96 -1.75 -5.17
C LYS A 68 10.11 -0.57 -6.13
N SER A 69 9.06 -0.24 -6.88
CA SER A 69 9.15 0.71 -7.98
C SER A 69 9.33 2.15 -7.53
N GLN A 70 8.67 2.58 -6.45
CA GLN A 70 8.67 3.99 -6.04
C GLN A 70 9.79 4.34 -5.06
N LEU A 71 10.43 3.33 -4.43
CA LEU A 71 11.54 3.54 -3.49
C LEU A 71 12.83 2.82 -3.89
N ALA A 72 12.86 2.11 -5.02
CA ALA A 72 14.01 1.36 -5.53
C ALA A 72 14.58 0.34 -4.51
N SER A 73 13.69 -0.30 -3.75
CA SER A 73 14.07 -1.24 -2.68
C SER A 73 14.64 -2.56 -3.20
N ASP A 74 14.42 -2.87 -4.48
CA ASP A 74 14.96 -4.01 -5.21
C ASP A 74 16.40 -3.80 -5.68
N ARG A 75 16.97 -2.60 -5.50
CA ARG A 75 18.37 -2.31 -5.84
C ARG A 75 19.33 -2.88 -4.79
N THR A 76 19.70 -4.15 -4.96
CA THR A 76 20.69 -4.85 -4.15
C THR A 76 22.11 -4.68 -4.71
N SER A 77 22.64 -3.46 -4.69
CA SER A 77 23.94 -3.12 -5.31
C SER A 77 25.16 -3.34 -4.42
N CYS A 78 24.97 -3.70 -3.14
CA CYS A 78 26.10 -3.93 -2.23
C CYS A 78 26.68 -5.34 -2.44
N ARG A 79 28.00 -5.49 -2.24
CA ARG A 79 28.67 -6.80 -2.32
C ARG A 79 28.29 -7.75 -1.18
N SER A 80 27.92 -7.20 -0.01
CA SER A 80 27.51 -7.97 1.17
C SER A 80 25.99 -8.16 1.22
N ALA A 81 25.55 -9.40 1.48
CA ALA A 81 24.15 -9.73 1.69
C ALA A 81 23.54 -8.98 2.90
N VAL A 82 24.31 -8.87 4.00
CA VAL A 82 23.87 -8.14 5.21
C VAL A 82 23.67 -6.65 4.91
N ALA A 83 24.55 -6.05 4.10
CA ALA A 83 24.38 -4.66 3.69
C ALA A 83 23.10 -4.46 2.86
N ASN A 84 22.79 -5.39 1.95
CA ASN A 84 21.54 -5.34 1.18
C ASN A 84 20.31 -5.55 2.07
N GLN A 85 20.39 -6.39 3.10
CA GLN A 85 19.31 -6.58 4.08
C GLN A 85 19.03 -5.28 4.86
N VAL A 86 20.06 -4.61 5.38
CA VAL A 86 19.90 -3.32 6.08
C VAL A 86 19.28 -2.27 5.16
N ARG A 87 19.72 -2.21 3.89
CA ARG A 87 19.11 -1.32 2.89
C ARG A 87 17.62 -1.60 2.71
N LEU A 88 17.23 -2.87 2.58
CA LEU A 88 15.83 -3.26 2.43
C LEU A 88 14.98 -2.83 3.65
N VAL A 89 15.53 -2.97 4.86
CA VAL A 89 14.88 -2.49 6.10
C VAL A 89 14.68 -0.97 6.06
N LEU A 90 15.70 -0.20 5.67
CA LEU A 90 15.58 1.26 5.54
C LEU A 90 14.56 1.68 4.47
N HIS A 91 14.53 1.00 3.32
CA HIS A 91 13.50 1.23 2.30
C HIS A 91 12.09 0.90 2.81
N THR A 92 11.96 -0.11 3.67
CA THR A 92 10.68 -0.43 4.33
C THR A 92 10.26 0.65 5.31
N ALA A 93 11.17 1.18 6.11
CA ALA A 93 10.89 2.33 6.97
C ALA A 93 10.48 3.57 6.15
N ALA A 94 11.19 3.86 5.05
CA ALA A 94 10.84 4.95 4.14
C ALA A 94 9.45 4.74 3.49
N TYR A 95 9.08 3.50 3.16
CA TYR A 95 7.76 3.18 2.64
C TYR A 95 6.66 3.51 3.62
N TRP A 96 6.81 3.09 4.89
CA TRP A 96 5.85 3.43 5.93
C TRP A 96 5.76 4.94 6.14
N LEU A 97 6.88 5.65 6.16
CA LEU A 97 6.89 7.12 6.25
C LEU A 97 6.09 7.76 5.09
N MET A 98 6.34 7.33 3.85
CA MET A 98 5.64 7.86 2.68
C MET A 98 4.14 7.50 2.67
N LEU A 99 3.79 6.31 3.13
CA LEU A 99 2.40 5.87 3.25
C LEU A 99 1.66 6.70 4.29
N THR A 100 2.22 6.83 5.50
CA THR A 100 1.68 7.67 6.58
C THR A 100 1.52 9.12 6.12
N LEU A 101 2.52 9.66 5.41
CA LEU A 101 2.46 11.01 4.85
C LEU A 101 1.28 11.14 3.88
N ARG A 102 1.09 10.17 2.97
CA ARG A 102 -0.01 10.17 2.01
C ARG A 102 -1.37 10.07 2.70
N GLU A 103 -1.49 9.23 3.73
CA GLU A 103 -2.73 9.04 4.50
C GLU A 103 -3.11 10.28 5.32
N ALA A 104 -2.12 11.06 5.76
CA ALA A 104 -2.33 12.35 6.42
C ALA A 104 -2.76 13.47 5.46
N VAL A 105 -2.62 13.30 4.14
CA VAL A 105 -3.11 14.28 3.16
C VAL A 105 -4.65 14.25 3.15
N PRO A 106 -5.35 15.39 3.27
CA PRO A 106 -6.81 15.43 3.15
C PRO A 106 -7.30 14.79 1.85
N LYS A 107 -8.32 13.93 1.91
CA LYS A 107 -8.82 13.16 0.76
C LYS A 107 -9.21 14.01 -0.45
N ALA A 108 -9.66 15.24 -0.21
CA ALA A 108 -10.04 16.19 -1.27
C ALA A 108 -8.82 16.85 -1.97
N HIS A 109 -7.63 16.78 -1.36
CA HIS A 109 -6.43 17.41 -1.91
C HIS A 109 -5.81 16.53 -3.00
N ARG A 110 -5.34 17.16 -4.09
CA ARG A 110 -4.74 16.48 -5.25
C ARG A 110 -3.61 15.49 -4.91
N LEU A 111 -2.88 15.75 -3.83
CA LEU A 111 -1.75 14.91 -3.39
C LEU A 111 -2.17 13.62 -2.66
N ALA A 112 -3.44 13.47 -2.25
CA ALA A 112 -3.90 12.26 -1.56
C ALA A 112 -3.78 10.99 -2.43
N ARG A 113 -3.82 11.16 -3.76
CA ARG A 113 -3.66 10.09 -4.76
C ARG A 113 -2.34 10.15 -5.52
N ALA A 114 -1.41 11.02 -5.11
CA ALA A 114 -0.15 11.20 -5.81
C ALA A 114 0.82 10.04 -5.53
N GLU A 115 1.74 9.82 -6.47
CA GLU A 115 2.84 8.88 -6.29
C GLU A 115 3.84 9.38 -5.25
N PHE A 116 4.60 8.45 -4.65
CA PHE A 116 5.61 8.78 -3.65
C PHE A 116 6.71 9.69 -4.21
N ALA A 117 7.05 9.57 -5.50
CA ALA A 117 7.98 10.49 -6.14
C ALA A 117 7.48 11.94 -6.08
N THR A 118 6.20 12.18 -6.40
CA THR A 118 5.57 13.50 -6.31
C THR A 118 5.46 13.98 -4.88
N LEU A 119 5.00 13.13 -3.96
CA LEU A 119 4.91 13.47 -2.53
C LEU A 119 6.28 13.85 -1.97
N ARG A 120 7.33 13.08 -2.31
CA ARG A 120 8.70 13.37 -1.89
C ARG A 120 9.15 14.75 -2.39
N LEU A 121 8.92 15.07 -3.66
CA LEU A 121 9.29 16.37 -4.22
C LEU A 121 8.49 17.53 -3.61
N ARG A 122 7.20 17.32 -3.36
CA ARG A 122 6.27 18.37 -2.92
C ARG A 122 6.19 18.58 -1.42
N LEU A 123 6.58 17.60 -0.61
CA LEU A 123 6.43 17.66 0.85
C LEU A 123 7.75 17.43 1.60
N LEU A 124 8.70 16.66 1.04
CA LEU A 124 9.96 16.34 1.74
C LEU A 124 11.16 17.08 1.19
N LYS A 125 11.22 17.32 -0.13
CA LYS A 125 12.30 18.02 -0.81
C LYS A 125 11.93 19.49 -1.03
N LEU A 126 11.53 20.16 0.05
CA LEU A 126 11.15 21.58 0.05
C LEU A 126 12.31 22.46 0.52
N GLY A 127 12.46 23.62 -0.10
CA GLY A 127 13.33 24.67 0.42
C GLY A 127 12.63 25.42 1.54
N THR A 128 13.08 25.24 2.78
CA THR A 128 12.57 25.95 3.97
C THR A 128 13.73 26.29 4.90
N ARG A 129 13.64 27.40 5.62
CA ARG A 129 14.58 27.68 6.70
C ARG A 129 14.18 26.83 7.91
N VAL A 130 15.10 26.00 8.37
CA VAL A 130 14.94 25.19 9.59
C VAL A 130 15.53 25.97 10.77
N ILE A 131 14.76 26.13 11.83
CA ILE A 131 15.18 26.76 13.07
C ILE A 131 14.97 25.75 14.19
N GLU A 132 16.07 25.23 14.71
CA GLU A 132 16.06 24.25 15.80
C GLU A 132 16.18 24.97 17.14
N THR A 133 15.34 24.58 18.08
CA THR A 133 15.37 25.03 19.48
C THR A 133 15.43 23.80 20.38
N VAL A 134 15.69 24.00 21.68
CA VAL A 134 15.81 22.91 22.65
C VAL A 134 14.61 21.97 22.66
N SER A 135 13.40 22.48 22.39
CA SER A 135 12.15 21.70 22.45
C SER A 135 11.41 21.57 21.13
N ARG A 136 11.79 22.31 20.08
CA ARG A 136 10.99 22.40 18.84
C ARG A 136 11.85 22.61 17.61
N VAL A 137 11.40 22.04 16.49
CA VAL A 137 11.87 22.39 15.14
C VAL A 137 10.82 23.29 14.50
N ARG A 138 11.22 24.50 14.09
CA ARG A 138 10.37 25.44 13.35
C ARG A 138 10.79 25.47 11.89
N LEU A 139 9.82 25.40 11.00
CA LEU A 139 10.02 25.50 9.56
C LEU A 139 9.43 26.82 9.06
N ALA A 140 10.29 27.68 8.50
CA ALA A 140 9.89 28.93 7.87
C ALA A 140 9.96 28.79 6.35
N PHE A 141 8.77 28.64 5.74
CA PHE A 141 8.60 28.54 4.30
C PHE A 141 8.67 29.91 3.63
N ALA A 142 9.13 29.94 2.38
CA ALA A 142 9.03 31.14 1.55
C ALA A 142 7.55 31.51 1.32
N ALA A 143 7.25 32.81 1.24
CA ALA A 143 5.89 33.32 1.01
C ALA A 143 5.17 32.66 -0.18
N PRO A 144 5.80 32.41 -1.35
CA PRO A 144 5.14 31.76 -2.48
C PRO A 144 5.10 30.23 -2.41
N CYS A 145 5.48 29.59 -1.29
CA CYS A 145 5.50 28.13 -1.19
C CYS A 145 4.06 27.55 -1.28
N PRO A 146 3.72 26.79 -2.33
CA PRO A 146 2.34 26.37 -2.55
C PRO A 146 1.86 25.36 -1.50
N GLU A 147 2.77 24.51 -1.04
CA GLU A 147 2.46 23.40 -0.14
C GLU A 147 2.58 23.76 1.35
N ALA A 148 2.91 25.00 1.72
CA ALA A 148 3.13 25.39 3.12
C ALA A 148 1.92 25.14 4.03
N HIS A 149 0.71 25.46 3.56
CA HIS A 149 -0.53 25.21 4.32
C HIS A 149 -0.80 23.72 4.50
N LEU A 150 -0.59 22.93 3.44
CA LEU A 150 -0.76 21.48 3.50
C LEU A 150 0.25 20.84 4.46
N PHE A 151 1.52 21.23 4.36
CA PHE A 151 2.56 20.72 5.25
C PHE A 151 2.22 20.99 6.72
N ARG A 152 1.76 22.21 7.02
CA ARG A 152 1.30 22.56 8.37
C ARG A 152 0.15 21.66 8.84
N SER A 153 -0.87 21.45 7.99
CA SER A 153 -1.99 20.57 8.31
C SER A 153 -1.53 19.15 8.63
N ILE A 154 -0.67 18.59 7.77
CA ILE A 154 -0.10 17.24 7.96
C ILE A 154 0.70 17.17 9.27
N ALA A 155 1.56 18.16 9.52
CA ALA A 155 2.39 18.20 10.72
C ALA A 155 1.54 18.24 11.99
N THR A 156 0.42 18.98 11.99
CA THR A 156 -0.53 19.00 13.10
C THR A 156 -1.27 17.68 13.24
N THR A 157 -1.68 17.03 12.14
CA THR A 157 -2.34 15.72 12.19
C THR A 157 -1.42 14.61 12.71
N LEU A 158 -0.14 14.68 12.38
CA LEU A 158 0.86 13.69 12.78
C LEU A 158 1.52 13.99 14.13
N GLN A 159 1.19 15.13 14.77
CA GLN A 159 1.64 15.36 16.13
C GLN A 159 1.03 14.29 17.03
N PRO A 160 1.85 13.53 17.77
CA PRO A 160 1.31 12.62 18.75
C PRO A 160 0.43 13.43 19.71
N ALA A 161 -0.74 12.87 20.07
CA ALA A 161 -1.50 13.40 21.20
C ALA A 161 -0.52 13.43 22.37
N GLY A 162 -0.14 14.64 22.79
CA GLY A 162 0.70 14.80 23.97
C GLY A 162 0.01 14.20 25.19
N PRO A 163 0.73 14.01 26.31
CA PRO A 163 0.04 13.91 27.60
C PRO A 163 -0.89 15.12 27.83
#